data_AF-A0A099SY40-F1
#
_entry.id   AF-A0A099SY40-F1
#
_cell.length_a   1.000
_cell.length_b   1.000
_cell.length_c   1.000
_cell.angle_alpha   90.00
_cell.angle_beta   90.00
_cell.angle_gamma   90.00
#
_symmetry.space_group_name_H-M   'P 1'
#
loop_
_entity.id
_entity.type
_entity.pdbx_description
1 polymer ?
#
loop_
_entity_poly.entity_id
_entity_poly.type
_entity_poly.pdbx_seq_one_letter_code
_entity_poly.pdbx_strand_id
1 'polypeptide(L)'
;MDKMKKMGLLGATALIGAGLAALSEEKIKELVKDKIEEGTMSKEEGKMLVEDLVSETKKQKLNLEKNIIEKLHCTIKMADQELESLSDKIDEMKIQELEAELDKMKSMRKAKN
;
A
#
# COMPACT_ATOMS: atom_id res chain seq x y z
N MET A 1 6.95 16.63 35.56
CA MET A 1 6.22 15.89 34.51
C MET A 1 6.70 16.22 33.10
N ASP A 2 6.99 17.48 32.74
CA ASP A 2 7.38 17.83 31.34
C ASP A 2 8.73 17.28 30.85
N LYS A 3 9.72 17.11 31.74
CA LYS A 3 11.05 16.58 31.34
C LYS A 3 11.03 15.07 31.06
N MET A 4 10.29 14.29 31.85
CA MET A 4 10.12 12.84 31.64
C MET A 4 9.36 12.54 30.34
N LYS A 5 8.29 13.29 30.04
CA LYS A 5 7.58 13.17 28.76
C LYS A 5 8.48 13.50 27.56
N LYS A 6 9.33 14.53 27.66
CA LYS A 6 10.26 14.92 26.58
C LYS A 6 11.34 13.87 26.33
N MET A 7 11.84 13.19 27.36
CA MET A 7 12.90 12.18 27.21
C MET A 7 12.35 10.88 26.59
N GLY A 8 11.15 10.44 26.98
CA GLY A 8 10.44 9.33 26.33
C GLY A 8 10.12 9.61 24.85
N LEU A 9 9.75 10.86 24.52
CA LEU A 9 9.49 11.27 23.13
C LEU A 9 10.75 11.22 22.24
N LEU A 10 11.93 11.55 22.78
CA LEU A 10 13.20 11.54 22.04
C LEU A 10 13.71 10.12 21.79
N GLY A 11 13.58 9.21 22.76
CA GLY A 11 13.91 7.80 22.58
C GLY A 11 12.99 7.12 21.56
N ALA A 12 11.69 7.45 21.59
CA ALA A 12 10.73 6.98 20.62
C ALA A 12 11.07 7.45 19.19
N THR A 13 11.41 8.72 19.01
CA THR A 13 11.69 9.29 17.68
C THR A 13 12.94 8.72 17.01
N ALA A 14 13.98 8.34 17.76
CA ALA A 14 15.17 7.69 17.21
C ALA A 14 14.87 6.27 16.66
N LEU A 15 14.06 5.48 17.36
CA LEU A 15 13.63 4.15 16.92
C LEU A 15 12.58 4.24 15.78
N ILE A 16 11.77 5.29 15.76
CA ILE A 16 10.87 5.61 14.64
C ILE A 16 11.64 5.82 13.33
N GLY A 17 12.82 6.42 13.38
CA GLY A 17 13.66 6.66 12.19
C GLY A 17 14.14 5.40 11.47
N ALA A 18 14.22 4.25 12.16
CA ALA A 18 14.63 2.97 11.56
C ALA A 18 13.45 2.13 11.02
N GLY A 19 12.21 2.58 11.23
CA GLY A 19 11.01 1.88 10.77
C GLY A 19 10.46 0.89 11.79
N LEU A 20 9.71 1.40 12.78
CA LEU A 20 9.04 0.55 13.80
C LEU A 20 8.13 -0.51 13.21
N ALA A 21 7.56 -0.28 12.02
CA ALA A 21 6.71 -1.25 11.33
C ALA A 21 7.38 -2.62 11.08
N ALA A 22 8.72 -2.68 11.10
CA ALA A 22 9.49 -3.91 10.95
C ALA A 22 9.85 -4.59 12.29
N LEU A 23 9.62 -3.94 13.43
CA LEU A 23 10.00 -4.46 14.74
C LEU A 23 8.84 -5.21 15.40
N SER A 24 9.13 -6.38 15.99
CA SER A 24 8.16 -7.08 16.82
C SER A 24 8.02 -6.43 18.20
N GLU A 25 6.90 -6.70 18.87
CA GLU A 25 6.68 -6.27 20.25
C GLU A 25 7.77 -6.82 21.19
N GLU A 26 8.24 -8.06 21.00
CA GLU A 26 9.40 -8.57 21.74
C GLU A 26 10.64 -7.71 21.54
N LYS A 27 10.93 -7.29 20.30
CA LYS A 27 12.16 -6.54 20.02
C LYS A 27 12.11 -5.15 20.61
N ILE A 28 10.94 -4.51 20.62
CA ILE A 28 10.71 -3.24 21.31
C ILE A 28 10.97 -3.40 22.81
N LYS A 29 10.43 -4.46 23.43
CA LYS A 29 10.63 -4.73 24.86
C LYS A 29 12.10 -4.99 25.20
N GLU A 30 12.81 -5.75 24.37
CA GLU A 30 14.23 -6.04 24.54
C GLU A 30 15.07 -4.76 24.48
N LEU A 31 14.89 -3.94 23.45
CA LEU A 31 15.63 -2.67 23.29
C LEU A 31 15.41 -1.71 24.46
N VAL A 32 14.19 -1.62 24.96
CA VAL A 32 13.89 -0.76 26.11
C VAL A 32 14.45 -1.35 27.39
N LYS A 33 14.40 -2.68 27.55
CA LYS A 33 14.97 -3.37 28.72
C LYS A 33 16.49 -3.16 28.79
N ASP A 34 17.20 -3.29 27.68
CA ASP A 34 18.65 -3.03 27.61
C ASP A 34 18.97 -1.60 28.08
N LYS A 35 18.16 -0.62 27.66
CA LYS A 35 18.33 0.79 28.09
C LYS A 35 18.08 1.01 29.58
N ILE A 36 17.16 0.26 30.18
CA ILE A 36 16.93 0.28 31.64
C ILE A 36 18.13 -0.34 32.37
N GLU A 37 18.65 -1.47 31.88
CA GLU A 37 19.79 -2.17 32.48
C GLU A 37 21.10 -1.37 32.37
N GLU A 38 21.29 -0.65 31.27
CA GLU A 38 22.39 0.32 31.08
C GLU A 38 22.27 1.54 32.02
N GLY A 39 21.17 1.69 32.76
CA GLY A 39 20.91 2.83 33.64
C GLY A 39 20.59 4.13 32.91
N THR A 40 20.39 4.06 31.58
CA THR A 40 20.05 5.22 30.74
C THR A 40 18.58 5.64 30.83
N MET A 41 17.74 4.77 31.43
CA MET A 41 16.30 4.95 31.52
C MET A 41 15.75 4.35 32.82
N SER A 42 14.77 5.00 33.44
CA SER A 42 14.07 4.42 34.58
C SER A 42 13.04 3.37 34.16
N LYS A 43 12.61 2.51 35.09
CA LYS A 43 11.59 1.48 34.84
C LYS A 43 10.26 2.09 34.39
N GLU A 44 9.80 3.16 35.05
CA GLU A 44 8.60 3.91 34.66
C GLU A 44 8.69 4.47 33.25
N GLU A 45 9.81 5.12 32.90
CA GLU A 45 10.01 5.68 31.55
C GLU A 45 10.02 4.58 30.48
N GLY A 46 10.68 3.45 30.77
CA GLY A 46 10.70 2.32 29.85
C GLY A 46 9.33 1.67 29.66
N LYS A 47 8.52 1.54 30.71
CA LYS A 47 7.15 1.03 30.59
C LYS A 47 6.31 1.90 29.66
N MET A 48 6.36 3.22 29.83
CA MET A 48 5.64 4.16 28.97
C MET A 48 6.14 4.07 27.52
N LEU A 49 7.45 3.98 27.32
CA LEU A 49 8.04 3.92 25.99
C LEU A 49 7.64 2.64 25.23
N VAL A 50 7.57 1.49 25.91
CA VAL A 50 7.09 0.24 25.30
C VAL A 50 5.64 0.38 24.83
N GLU A 51 4.76 0.93 25.69
CA GLU A 51 3.35 1.14 25.34
C GLU A 51 3.20 2.06 24.12
N ASP A 52 3.90 3.19 24.11
CA ASP A 52 3.88 4.16 23.02
C ASP A 52 4.37 3.51 21.71
N LEU A 53 5.51 2.83 21.73
CA LEU A 53 6.10 2.20 20.54
C LEU A 53 5.24 1.07 19.97
N VAL A 54 4.67 0.21 20.83
CA VAL A 54 3.78 -0.88 20.41
C VAL A 54 2.50 -0.31 19.79
N SER A 55 1.93 0.74 20.39
CA SER A 55 0.72 1.37 19.88
C SER A 55 0.94 2.02 18.50
N GLU A 56 2.04 2.75 18.32
CA GLU A 56 2.38 3.38 17.05
C GLU A 56 2.73 2.36 15.97
N THR A 57 3.40 1.26 16.33
CA THR A 57 3.67 0.14 15.40
C THR A 57 2.36 -0.46 14.86
N LYS A 58 1.38 -0.72 15.73
CA LYS A 58 0.07 -1.24 15.33
C LYS A 58 -0.65 -0.27 14.39
N LYS A 59 -0.62 1.02 14.70
CA LYS A 59 -1.22 2.08 13.88
C LYS A 59 -0.56 2.20 12.51
N GLN A 60 0.78 2.16 12.46
CA GLN A 60 1.53 2.18 11.21
C GLN A 60 1.22 0.95 10.35
N LYS A 61 1.13 -0.24 10.96
CA LYS A 61 0.75 -1.47 10.25
C LYS A 61 -0.64 -1.36 9.63
N LEU A 62 -1.64 -0.92 10.39
CA LEU A 62 -3.01 -0.73 9.88
C LEU A 62 -3.07 0.30 8.75
N ASN A 63 -2.35 1.42 8.88
CA ASN A 63 -2.29 2.42 7.82
C ASN A 63 -1.62 1.88 6.56
N LEU A 64 -0.55 1.08 6.70
CA LEU A 64 0.11 0.44 5.57
C LEU A 64 -0.83 -0.55 4.87
N GLU A 65 -1.50 -1.42 5.62
CA GLU A 65 -2.48 -2.37 5.10
C GLU A 65 -3.59 -1.65 4.33
N LYS A 66 -4.15 -0.58 4.91
CA LYS A 66 -5.17 0.24 4.25
C LYS A 66 -4.67 0.87 2.95
N ASN A 67 -3.49 1.48 2.96
CA ASN A 67 -2.90 2.10 1.77
C ASN A 67 -2.62 1.07 0.65
N ILE A 68 -2.19 -0.14 1.01
CA ILE A 68 -1.98 -1.23 0.06
C ILE A 68 -3.31 -1.64 -0.56
N ILE A 69 -4.35 -1.87 0.26
CA ILE A 69 -5.69 -2.25 -0.23
C ILE A 69 -6.23 -1.18 -1.18
N GLU A 70 -6.15 0.09 -0.81
CA GLU A 70 -6.62 1.20 -1.64
C GLU A 70 -5.89 1.26 -3.00
N LYS A 71 -4.55 1.11 -3.00
CA LYS A 71 -3.75 1.08 -4.23
C LYS A 71 -4.10 -0.12 -5.11
N LEU A 72 -4.27 -1.31 -4.52
CA LEU A 72 -4.69 -2.50 -5.25
C LEU A 72 -6.06 -2.31 -5.89
N HIS A 73 -7.03 -1.78 -5.14
CA HIS A 73 -8.37 -1.51 -5.66
C HIS A 73 -8.34 -0.50 -6.81
N CYS A 74 -7.58 0.59 -6.69
CA CYS A 74 -7.40 1.55 -7.78
C CYS A 74 -6.78 0.88 -9.01
N THR A 75 -5.75 0.05 -8.82
CA THR A 75 -5.05 -0.61 -9.94
C THR A 75 -5.97 -1.59 -10.66
N ILE A 76 -6.72 -2.41 -9.92
CA ILE A 76 -7.70 -3.35 -10.50
C ILE A 76 -8.77 -2.58 -11.27
N LYS A 77 -9.30 -1.51 -10.69
CA LYS A 77 -10.31 -0.68 -11.37
C LYS A 77 -9.81 -0.08 -12.68
N MET A 78 -8.56 0.41 -12.71
CA MET A 78 -7.96 0.93 -13.94
C MET A 78 -7.78 -0.18 -14.99
N ALA A 79 -7.33 -1.36 -14.57
CA ALA A 79 -7.19 -2.51 -15.46
C ALA A 79 -8.53 -2.96 -16.04
N ASP A 80 -9.60 -3.00 -15.23
CA ASP A 80 -10.95 -3.33 -15.70
C ASP A 80 -11.44 -2.33 -16.76
N GLN A 81 -11.21 -1.03 -16.55
CA GLN A 81 -11.56 0.02 -17.51
C GLN A 81 -10.76 -0.07 -18.81
N GLU A 82 -9.48 -0.42 -18.74
CA GLU A 82 -8.64 -0.64 -19.93
C GLU A 82 -9.11 -1.88 -20.71
N LEU A 83 -9.48 -2.97 -20.01
CA LEU A 83 -10.02 -4.18 -20.63
C LEU A 83 -11.34 -3.91 -21.34
N GLU A 84 -12.26 -3.15 -20.72
CA GLU A 84 -13.52 -2.74 -21.35
C GLU A 84 -13.25 -1.93 -22.63
N SER A 85 -12.38 -0.92 -22.56
CA SER A 85 -12.02 -0.11 -23.73
C SER A 85 -11.36 -0.93 -24.85
N LEU A 86 -10.53 -1.92 -24.50
CA LEU A 86 -9.94 -2.83 -25.48
C LEU A 86 -11.00 -3.74 -26.12
N SER A 87 -11.97 -4.21 -25.34
CA SER A 87 -13.08 -5.02 -25.85
C SER A 87 -13.90 -4.24 -26.88
N ASP A 88 -14.26 -2.99 -26.57
CA ASP A 88 -15.02 -2.13 -27.48
C ASP A 88 -14.26 -1.91 -28.81
N LYS A 89 -12.96 -1.64 -28.73
CA LYS A 89 -12.12 -1.47 -29.93
C LYS A 89 -12.05 -2.73 -30.79
N ILE A 90 -11.98 -3.91 -30.16
CA ILE A 90 -11.97 -5.18 -30.88
C ILE A 90 -13.28 -5.35 -31.65
N ASP A 91 -14.41 -5.03 -31.03
CA ASP A 91 -15.71 -5.16 -31.68
C ASP A 91 -15.91 -4.15 -32.81
N GLU A 92 -15.45 -2.91 -32.64
CA GLU A 92 -15.39 -1.91 -33.73
C GLU A 92 -14.55 -2.41 -34.91
N MET A 93 -13.36 -2.96 -34.66
CA MET A 93 -12.49 -3.49 -35.71
C MET A 93 -13.15 -4.66 -36.46
N LYS A 94 -13.79 -5.58 -35.74
CA LYS A 94 -14.52 -6.70 -36.38
C LYS A 94 -15.64 -6.20 -37.28
N ILE A 95 -16.39 -5.17 -36.85
CA ILE A 95 -17.46 -4.58 -37.66
C ILE A 95 -16.87 -4.00 -38.95
N GLN A 96 -15.78 -3.23 -38.85
CA GLN A 96 -15.11 -2.64 -40.03
C GLN A 96 -14.60 -3.71 -41.01
N GLU A 97 -14.03 -4.81 -40.50
CA GLU A 97 -13.59 -5.91 -41.34
C GLU A 97 -14.75 -6.58 -42.08
N LEU A 98 -15.87 -6.81 -41.40
CA LEU A 98 -17.08 -7.38 -42.00
C LEU A 98 -17.70 -6.47 -43.06
N GLU A 99 -17.75 -5.15 -42.81
CA GLU A 99 -18.24 -4.16 -43.77
C GLU A 99 -17.37 -4.11 -45.02
N ALA A 100 -16.04 -4.10 -44.86
CA ALA A 100 -15.10 -4.13 -45.97
C ALA A 100 -15.27 -5.40 -46.83
N GLU A 101 -15.49 -6.56 -46.21
CA GLU A 101 -15.69 -7.81 -46.92
C GLU A 101 -17.05 -7.84 -47.64
N LEU A 102 -18.11 -7.31 -47.03
CA LEU A 102 -19.41 -7.15 -47.69
C LEU A 102 -19.31 -6.26 -48.94
N ASP A 103 -18.55 -5.18 -48.89
CA ASP A 103 -18.38 -4.28 -50.03
C ASP A 103 -17.55 -4.91 -51.16
N LYS A 104 -16.52 -5.70 -50.84
CA LYS A 104 -15.84 -6.55 -51.82
C LYS A 104 -16.81 -7.53 -52.48
N MET A 105 -17.64 -8.23 -51.70
CA MET A 105 -18.61 -9.18 -52.26
C MET A 105 -19.63 -8.48 -53.17
N LYS A 106 -20.14 -7.30 -52.79
CA LYS A 106 -21.05 -6.50 -53.62
C LYS A 106 -20.40 -6.08 -54.94
N SER A 107 -19.15 -5.61 -54.90
CA SER A 107 -18.42 -5.20 -56.10
C SER A 107 -18.16 -6.37 -57.06
N MET A 108 -17.76 -7.53 -56.53
CA MET A 108 -17.58 -8.76 -57.33
C MET A 108 -18.89 -9.23 -57.97
N ARG A 109 -20.02 -9.10 -57.27
CA ARG A 109 -21.35 -9.45 -57.83
C ARG A 109 -21.76 -8.50 -58.95
N LYS A 110 -21.48 -7.20 -58.82
CA LYS A 110 -21.75 -6.20 -59.88
C LYS A 110 -20.88 -6.40 -61.12
N ALA A 111 -19.66 -6.90 -60.96
CA ALA A 111 -18.76 -7.17 -62.09
C ALA A 111 -19.09 -8.47 -62.86
N LYS A 112 -19.96 -9.32 -62.31
CA LYS A 112 -20.33 -10.64 -62.88
C LYS A 112 -21.70 -10.66 -63.57
N ASN A 113 -22.46 -9.55 -63.47
CA ASN A 113 -23.72 -9.28 -64.16
C ASN A 113 -23.50 -8.26 -65.27
#